data_AF-X1EIJ7-F1
#
_entry.id   AF-X1EIJ7-F1
#
_cell.length_a   1.000
_cell.length_b   1.000
_cell.length_c   1.000
_cell.angle_alpha   90.00
_cell.angle_beta   90.00
_cell.angle_gamma   90.00
#
_symmetry.space_group_name_H-M   'P 1'
#
loop_
_entity.id
_entity.type
_entity.pdbx_description
1 polymer ?
#
loop_
_entity_poly.entity_id
_entity_poly.type
_entity_poly.pdbx_seq_one_letter_code
_entity_poly.pdbx_strand_id
1 'polypeptide(L)'
;QNSLDYIGKRVAIGQTKDYRIRRALQVLDRYLLPHIGNAEEDRIKKAYYLGQMAQKVMELALGFREPDDKDHYANKRLKLAGELFTSLFRVAFLNLVKDIKYQLERTAVRGRAPNIKTAVRADVITERIRHALATGNWVGGKAGVSQLLNRTNLTPLSRM
;
A
#
# COMPACT_ATOMS: atom_id res chain seq x y z
N GLN A 1 -7.77 -12.19 -31.74
CA GLN A 1 -6.66 -12.29 -30.76
C GLN A 1 -7.25 -12.21 -29.36
N ASN A 2 -6.93 -13.13 -28.45
CA ASN A 2 -7.52 -13.13 -27.09
C ASN A 2 -6.83 -12.06 -26.22
N SER A 3 -7.54 -11.00 -25.83
CA SER A 3 -7.02 -9.83 -25.12
C SER A 3 -6.35 -10.16 -23.78
N LEU A 4 -6.81 -11.21 -23.10
CA LEU A 4 -6.21 -11.68 -21.84
C LEU A 4 -4.81 -12.27 -22.04
N ASP A 5 -4.58 -12.97 -23.16
CA ASP A 5 -3.25 -13.50 -23.48
C ASP A 5 -2.27 -12.37 -23.82
N TYR A 6 -2.75 -11.30 -24.45
CA TYR A 6 -1.92 -10.12 -24.74
C TYR A 6 -1.43 -9.43 -23.46
N ILE A 7 -2.32 -9.22 -22.48
CA ILE A 7 -1.95 -8.70 -21.16
C ILE A 7 -1.00 -9.68 -20.47
N GLY A 8 -1.34 -10.98 -20.47
CA GLY A 8 -0.55 -12.02 -19.83
C GLY A 8 0.87 -12.13 -20.36
N LYS A 9 1.11 -11.89 -21.66
CA LYS A 9 2.46 -11.85 -22.27
C LYS A 9 3.35 -10.76 -21.68
N ARG A 10 2.78 -9.60 -21.32
CA ARG A 10 3.54 -8.49 -20.71
C ARG A 10 3.79 -8.69 -19.22
N VAL A 11 2.88 -9.39 -18.54
CA VAL A 11 2.98 -9.65 -17.09
C VAL A 11 3.91 -10.82 -16.79
N ALA A 12 3.84 -11.90 -17.57
CA ALA A 12 4.58 -13.14 -17.35
C ALA A 12 5.22 -13.61 -18.67
N ILE A 13 6.41 -13.07 -18.94
CA ILE A 13 7.20 -13.38 -20.13
C ILE A 13 7.68 -14.83 -20.06
N GLY A 14 7.57 -15.57 -21.18
CA GLY A 14 8.10 -16.93 -21.30
C GLY A 14 7.27 -18.05 -20.64
N GLN A 15 6.12 -17.74 -20.05
CA GLN A 15 5.26 -18.73 -19.39
C GLN A 15 4.21 -19.34 -20.34
N THR A 16 3.68 -20.51 -19.96
CA THR A 16 2.61 -21.18 -20.71
C THR A 16 1.35 -20.32 -20.79
N LYS A 17 0.56 -20.50 -21.86
CA LYS A 17 -0.63 -19.69 -22.13
C LYS A 17 -1.61 -19.67 -20.95
N ASP A 18 -1.86 -20.82 -20.34
CA ASP A 18 -2.79 -20.93 -19.21
C ASP A 18 -2.28 -20.25 -17.94
N TYR A 19 -0.97 -20.28 -17.71
CA TYR A 19 -0.36 -19.52 -16.61
C TYR A 19 -0.47 -18.01 -16.85
N ARG A 20 -0.22 -17.56 -18.08
CA ARG A 20 -0.35 -16.14 -18.46
C ARG A 20 -1.77 -15.63 -18.27
N ILE A 21 -2.78 -16.40 -18.69
CA ILE A 21 -4.19 -16.03 -18.52
C ILE A 21 -4.53 -15.92 -17.04
N ARG A 22 -4.21 -16.94 -16.22
CA ARG A 22 -4.46 -16.90 -14.77
C ARG A 22 -3.76 -15.71 -14.10
N ARG A 23 -2.52 -15.42 -14.50
CA ARG A 23 -1.76 -14.30 -13.94
C ARG A 23 -2.37 -12.95 -14.36
N ALA A 24 -2.82 -12.82 -15.60
CA ALA A 24 -3.52 -11.63 -16.08
C ALA A 24 -4.80 -11.37 -15.28
N LEU A 25 -5.62 -12.41 -15.04
CA LEU A 25 -6.83 -12.31 -14.20
C LEU A 25 -6.48 -11.84 -12.79
N GLN A 26 -5.46 -12.43 -12.16
CA GLN A 26 -5.01 -12.01 -10.83
C GLN A 26 -4.56 -10.54 -10.79
N VAL A 27 -3.96 -10.03 -11.87
CA VAL A 27 -3.58 -8.63 -11.98
C VAL A 27 -4.80 -7.72 -12.06
N LEU A 28 -5.79 -8.10 -12.88
CA LEU A 28 -7.06 -7.37 -12.99
C LEU A 28 -7.81 -7.32 -11.65
N ASP A 29 -7.73 -8.39 -10.86
CA ASP A 29 -8.44 -8.45 -9.58
C ASP A 29 -7.72 -7.65 -8.50
N ARG A 30 -6.41 -7.84 -8.33
CA ARG A 30 -5.67 -7.31 -7.16
C ARG A 30 -4.99 -5.97 -7.37
N TYR A 31 -4.68 -5.60 -8.61
CA TYR A 31 -3.87 -4.42 -8.91
C TYR A 31 -4.63 -3.34 -9.68
N LEU A 32 -5.58 -3.72 -10.55
CA LEU A 32 -6.42 -2.73 -11.23
C LEU A 32 -7.48 -2.19 -10.27
N LEU A 33 -7.39 -0.90 -9.94
CA LEU A 33 -8.36 -0.16 -9.10
C LEU A 33 -8.75 -0.91 -7.81
N PRO A 34 -7.80 -1.23 -6.92
CA PRO A 34 -8.03 -2.10 -5.76
C PRO A 34 -8.95 -1.48 -4.69
N HIS A 35 -9.23 -0.18 -4.77
CA HIS A 35 -10.13 0.53 -3.87
C HIS A 35 -11.62 0.27 -4.16
N ILE A 36 -11.96 -0.27 -5.34
CA ILE A 36 -13.33 -0.63 -5.72
C ILE A 36 -13.66 -2.04 -5.23
N GLY A 37 -12.72 -2.96 -5.38
CA GLY A 37 -12.91 -4.36 -5.01
C GLY A 37 -11.79 -5.25 -5.56
N ASN A 38 -11.67 -6.45 -5.00
CA ASN A 38 -10.65 -7.43 -5.39
C ASN A 38 -11.24 -8.79 -5.79
N ALA A 39 -12.58 -8.89 -5.88
CA ALA A 39 -13.27 -10.08 -6.34
C ALA A 39 -13.52 -10.02 -7.85
N GLU A 40 -13.78 -11.19 -8.44
CA GLU A 40 -14.12 -11.32 -9.86
C GLU A 40 -15.43 -10.59 -10.21
N GLU A 41 -16.40 -10.59 -9.29
CA GLU A 41 -17.68 -9.90 -9.45
C GLU A 41 -17.53 -8.37 -9.55
N ASP A 42 -16.50 -7.79 -8.93
CA ASP A 42 -16.26 -6.35 -8.95
C ASP A 42 -15.66 -5.85 -10.27
N ARG A 43 -15.25 -6.75 -11.18
CA ARG A 43 -14.67 -6.37 -12.48
C ARG A 43 -15.59 -5.48 -13.31
N ILE A 44 -16.90 -5.70 -13.26
CA ILE A 44 -17.88 -4.88 -13.97
C ILE A 44 -17.89 -3.44 -13.43
N LYS A 45 -17.86 -3.26 -12.09
CA LYS A 45 -17.79 -1.94 -11.46
C LYS A 45 -16.50 -1.21 -11.84
N LYS A 46 -15.38 -1.93 -11.91
CA LYS A 46 -14.09 -1.38 -12.39
C LYS A 46 -14.18 -0.94 -13.86
N ALA A 47 -14.89 -1.69 -14.71
CA ALA A 47 -15.08 -1.32 -16.11
C ALA A 47 -15.87 -0.01 -16.25
N TYR A 48 -16.96 0.15 -15.48
CA TYR A 48 -17.70 1.43 -15.45
C TYR A 48 -16.82 2.59 -14.98
N TYR A 49 -16.01 2.38 -13.95
CA TYR A 49 -15.09 3.41 -13.47
C TYR A 49 -14.05 3.81 -14.52
N LEU A 50 -13.47 2.84 -15.24
CA LEU A 50 -12.56 3.12 -16.36
C LEU A 50 -13.23 3.88 -17.50
N GLY A 51 -14.50 3.54 -17.79
CA GLY A 51 -15.31 4.28 -18.77
C GLY A 51 -15.46 5.75 -18.37
N GLN A 52 -15.79 6.02 -17.10
CA GLN A 52 -15.88 7.40 -16.58
C GLN A 52 -14.53 8.12 -16.61
N MET A 53 -13.41 7.43 -16.31
CA MET A 53 -12.08 8.02 -16.44
C MET A 53 -11.76 8.41 -17.89
N ALA A 54 -12.07 7.53 -18.85
CA ALA A 54 -11.87 7.81 -20.27
C ALA A 54 -12.75 8.96 -20.75
N GLN A 55 -14.03 8.99 -20.34
CA GLN A 55 -14.95 10.07 -20.64
C GLN A 55 -14.41 11.42 -20.16
N LYS A 56 -13.93 11.51 -18.91
CA LYS A 56 -13.35 12.76 -18.37
C LYS A 56 -12.15 13.26 -19.18
N VAL A 57 -11.32 12.35 -19.69
CA VAL A 57 -10.18 12.70 -20.54
C VAL A 57 -10.65 13.17 -21.92
N MET A 58 -11.67 12.54 -22.49
CA MET A 58 -12.26 12.97 -23.77
C MET A 58 -12.94 14.34 -23.66
N GLU A 59 -13.70 14.59 -22.58
CA GLU A 59 -14.33 15.89 -22.31
C GLU A 59 -13.30 17.00 -22.20
N LEU A 60 -12.16 16.75 -21.54
CA LEU A 60 -11.04 17.68 -21.46
C LEU A 60 -10.44 17.94 -22.85
N ALA A 61 -10.24 16.90 -23.67
CA ALA A 61 -9.69 17.04 -25.01
C ALA A 61 -10.63 17.80 -25.97
N LEU A 62 -11.94 17.68 -25.79
CA LEU A 62 -12.97 18.39 -26.55
C LEU A 62 -13.26 19.81 -26.01
N GLY A 63 -12.66 20.19 -24.88
CA GLY A 63 -12.85 21.51 -24.27
C GLY A 63 -14.17 21.68 -23.51
N PHE A 64 -14.91 20.60 -23.24
CA PHE A 64 -16.12 20.64 -22.41
C PHE A 64 -15.82 20.76 -20.91
N ARG A 65 -14.57 20.54 -20.51
CA ARG A 65 -14.12 20.60 -19.12
C ARG A 65 -12.76 21.28 -19.02
N GLU A 66 -12.57 22.08 -17.99
CA GLU A 66 -11.26 22.69 -17.68
C GLU A 66 -10.32 21.69 -16.99
N PRO A 67 -8.99 21.87 -17.11
CA PRO A 67 -8.01 21.07 -16.38
C PRO A 67 -8.23 21.13 -14.86
N ASP A 68 -8.12 19.99 -14.18
CA ASP A 68 -8.24 19.94 -12.72
C ASP A 68 -7.08 20.69 -12.03
N ASP A 69 -7.40 21.63 -11.13
CA ASP A 69 -6.43 22.35 -10.31
C ASP A 69 -5.81 21.42 -9.24
N LYS A 70 -4.51 21.17 -9.38
CA LYS A 70 -3.73 20.33 -8.47
C LYS A 70 -3.49 20.98 -7.11
N ASP A 71 -3.50 22.31 -7.06
CA ASP A 71 -3.19 23.04 -5.84
C ASP A 71 -4.40 23.29 -4.94
N HIS A 72 -5.59 23.07 -5.50
CA HIS A 72 -6.84 23.16 -4.77
C HIS A 72 -6.86 22.22 -3.54
N TYR A 73 -7.09 22.80 -2.36
CA TYR A 73 -7.01 22.09 -1.08
C TYR A 73 -8.03 20.94 -0.96
N ALA A 74 -9.16 20.96 -1.68
CA ALA A 74 -10.11 19.84 -1.63
C ALA A 74 -9.52 18.53 -2.18
N ASN A 75 -8.49 18.60 -3.03
CA ASN A 75 -7.76 17.44 -3.55
C ASN A 75 -6.60 17.01 -2.64
N LYS A 76 -6.23 17.82 -1.66
CA LYS A 76 -5.12 17.58 -0.73
C LYS A 76 -5.66 16.95 0.55
N ARG A 77 -4.99 15.89 1.04
CA ARG A 77 -5.34 15.21 2.29
C ARG A 77 -4.20 15.33 3.29
N LEU A 78 -4.49 15.91 4.46
CA LEU A 78 -3.54 16.00 5.57
C LEU A 78 -3.54 14.67 6.34
N LYS A 79 -2.37 14.02 6.38
CA LYS A 79 -2.20 12.79 7.17
C LYS A 79 -1.75 13.15 8.57
N LEU A 80 -2.64 12.96 9.53
CA LEU A 80 -2.37 13.23 10.94
C LEU A 80 -1.54 12.09 11.57
N ALA A 81 -1.08 12.33 12.80
CA ALA A 81 -0.29 11.34 13.56
C ALA A 81 -0.97 9.98 13.63
N GLY A 82 -2.30 9.94 13.83
CA GLY A 82 -3.08 8.69 13.89
C GLY A 82 -2.92 7.83 12.64
N GLU A 83 -3.20 8.39 11.45
CA GLU A 83 -3.07 7.64 10.19
C GLU A 83 -1.64 7.17 9.92
N LEU A 84 -0.65 8.01 10.29
CA LEU A 84 0.76 7.67 10.16
C LEU A 84 1.12 6.48 11.05
N PHE A 85 0.74 6.51 12.33
CA PHE A 85 0.95 5.40 13.26
C PHE A 85 0.22 4.13 12.83
N THR A 86 -1.03 4.22 12.36
CA THR A 86 -1.77 3.06 11.82
C THR A 86 -1.01 2.41 10.67
N SER A 87 -0.49 3.21 9.73
CA SER A 87 0.26 2.69 8.60
C SER A 87 1.57 2.01 9.03
N LEU A 88 2.29 2.60 10.00
CA LEU A 88 3.52 2.07 10.55
C LEU A 88 3.27 0.76 11.30
N PHE A 89 2.29 0.75 12.20
CA PHE A 89 1.91 -0.41 12.99
C PHE A 89 1.44 -1.56 12.10
N ARG A 90 0.63 -1.28 11.06
CA ARG A 90 0.18 -2.31 10.12
C ARG A 90 1.36 -3.04 9.47
N VAL A 91 2.38 -2.32 9.00
CA VAL A 91 3.56 -2.92 8.38
C VAL A 91 4.38 -3.71 9.40
N ALA A 92 4.61 -3.14 10.58
CA ALA A 92 5.35 -3.81 11.65
C ALA A 92 4.66 -5.11 12.10
N PHE A 93 3.34 -5.06 12.27
CA PHE A 93 2.53 -6.21 12.68
C PHE A 93 2.49 -7.30 11.62
N LEU A 94 2.30 -6.95 10.34
CA LEU A 94 2.36 -7.94 9.25
C LEU A 94 3.73 -8.63 9.16
N ASN A 95 4.81 -7.90 9.45
CA ASN A 95 6.15 -8.49 9.51
C ASN A 95 6.29 -9.44 10.70
N LEU A 96 5.75 -9.08 11.87
CA LEU A 96 5.72 -9.96 13.05
C LEU A 96 4.95 -11.26 12.74
N VAL A 97 3.77 -11.17 12.12
CA VAL A 97 2.98 -12.36 11.75
C VAL A 97 3.75 -13.27 10.80
N LYS A 98 4.47 -12.70 9.82
CA LYS A 98 5.32 -13.47 8.91
C LYS A 98 6.48 -14.16 9.63
N ASP A 99 7.14 -13.47 10.57
CA ASP A 99 8.23 -14.06 11.35
C ASP A 99 7.71 -15.19 12.25
N ILE A 100 6.58 -14.99 12.95
CA ILE A 100 5.95 -16.03 13.77
C ILE A 100 5.64 -17.27 12.91
N LYS A 101 5.01 -17.07 11.75
CA LYS A 101 4.73 -18.17 10.81
C LYS A 101 6.01 -18.92 10.43
N TYR A 102 7.06 -18.20 10.06
CA TYR A 102 8.34 -18.77 9.69
C TYR A 102 9.00 -19.56 10.83
N GLN A 103 9.00 -19.02 12.07
CA GLN A 103 9.56 -19.72 13.23
C GLN A 103 8.79 -21.01 13.57
N LEU A 104 7.46 -20.99 13.45
CA LEU A 104 6.62 -22.17 13.70
C LEU A 104 6.87 -23.25 12.65
N GLU A 105 6.89 -22.89 11.36
CA GLU A 105 7.19 -23.82 10.26
C GLU A 105 8.57 -24.46 10.44
N ARG A 106 9.59 -23.67 10.76
CA ARG A 106 10.95 -24.17 11.02
C ARG A 106 11.04 -25.10 12.23
N THR A 107 10.26 -24.84 13.27
CA THR A 107 10.22 -25.69 14.48
C THR A 107 9.52 -27.01 14.21
N ALA A 108 8.42 -26.98 13.44
CA ALA A 108 7.69 -28.16 13.01
C ALA A 108 8.57 -29.10 12.15
N VAL A 109 9.34 -28.55 11.21
CA VAL A 109 10.29 -29.33 10.37
C VAL A 109 11.34 -30.06 11.22
N ARG A 110 11.69 -29.52 12.39
CA ARG A 110 12.66 -30.12 13.33
C ARG A 110 12.04 -31.18 14.27
N GLY A 111 10.75 -31.49 14.11
CA GLY A 111 10.04 -32.46 14.95
C GLY A 111 9.83 -32.02 16.40
N ARG A 112 9.99 -30.72 16.71
CA ARG A 112 9.77 -30.17 18.06
C ARG A 112 8.37 -29.57 18.16
N ALA A 113 7.76 -29.68 19.34
CA ALA A 113 6.48 -29.04 19.61
C ALA A 113 6.60 -27.51 19.46
N PRO A 114 5.73 -26.86 18.68
CA PRO A 114 5.78 -25.42 18.48
C PRO A 114 5.41 -24.69 19.78
N ASN A 115 6.33 -23.86 20.29
CA ASN A 115 6.05 -22.98 21.42
C ASN A 115 5.84 -21.53 20.93
N ILE A 116 4.62 -21.03 21.10
CA ILE A 116 4.21 -19.69 20.67
C ILE A 116 5.00 -18.60 21.40
N LYS A 117 5.25 -18.76 22.70
CA LYS A 117 5.97 -17.75 23.51
C LYS A 117 7.39 -17.52 22.98
N THR A 118 8.04 -18.57 22.50
CA THR A 118 9.39 -18.46 21.90
C THR A 118 9.38 -17.98 20.45
N ALA A 119 8.25 -18.13 19.75
CA ALA A 119 8.12 -17.70 18.36
C ALA A 119 7.83 -16.20 18.23
N VAL A 120 7.19 -15.59 19.25
CA VAL A 120 6.85 -14.16 19.25
C VAL A 120 8.03 -13.34 19.76
N ARG A 121 8.59 -12.49 18.88
CA ARG A 121 9.63 -11.52 19.24
C ARG A 121 9.01 -10.12 19.42
N ALA A 122 8.96 -9.63 20.64
CA ALA A 122 8.40 -8.31 20.96
C ALA A 122 9.22 -7.17 20.32
N ASP A 123 10.53 -7.37 20.14
CA ASP A 123 11.45 -6.35 19.65
C ASP A 123 11.14 -5.86 18.23
N VAL A 124 10.53 -6.71 17.39
CA VAL A 124 10.25 -6.39 15.99
C VAL A 124 9.37 -5.14 15.85
N ILE A 125 8.36 -5.00 16.71
CA ILE A 125 7.46 -3.84 16.70
C ILE A 125 8.16 -2.65 17.36
N THR A 126 8.77 -2.86 18.53
CA THR A 126 9.41 -1.81 19.32
C THR A 126 10.52 -1.11 18.54
N GLU A 127 11.43 -1.87 17.92
CA GLU A 127 12.52 -1.31 17.11
C GLU A 127 11.99 -0.55 15.90
N ARG A 128 10.95 -1.08 15.24
CA ARG A 128 10.37 -0.43 14.07
C ARG A 128 9.75 0.93 14.41
N ILE A 129 9.04 1.01 15.53
CA ILE A 129 8.46 2.26 16.01
C ILE A 129 9.55 3.23 16.47
N ARG A 130 10.52 2.77 17.26
CA ARG A 130 11.63 3.60 17.75
C ARG A 130 12.43 4.19 16.58
N HIS A 131 12.77 3.38 15.59
CA HIS A 131 13.51 3.83 14.40
C HIS A 131 12.74 4.89 13.62
N ALA A 132 11.44 4.68 13.36
CA ALA A 132 10.62 5.64 12.61
C ALA A 132 10.50 6.99 13.33
N LEU A 133 10.37 6.97 14.66
CA LEU A 133 10.30 8.18 15.47
C LEU A 133 11.64 8.90 15.58
N ALA A 134 12.73 8.17 15.75
CA ALA A 134 14.06 8.75 15.92
C ALA A 134 14.61 9.36 14.62
N THR A 135 14.41 8.69 13.49
CA THR A 135 14.97 9.12 12.20
C THR A 135 14.01 9.97 11.37
N GLY A 136 12.72 9.97 11.70
CA GLY A 136 11.68 10.59 10.88
C GLY A 136 11.45 9.89 9.53
N ASN A 137 11.97 8.67 9.35
CA ASN A 137 11.74 7.84 8.17
C ASN A 137 10.54 6.91 8.39
N TRP A 138 9.46 7.15 7.65
CA TRP A 138 8.20 6.44 7.77
C TRP A 138 7.92 5.53 6.57
N VAL A 139 6.98 4.61 6.75
CA VAL A 139 6.54 3.68 5.71
C VAL A 139 6.03 4.42 4.47
N GLY A 140 6.36 3.89 3.29
CA GLY A 140 5.96 4.48 2.00
C GLY A 140 6.88 5.61 1.49
N GLY A 141 8.15 5.63 1.92
CA GLY A 141 9.17 6.55 1.39
C GLY A 141 9.06 7.98 1.90
N LYS A 142 8.37 8.20 3.03
CA LYS A 142 8.22 9.53 3.63
C LYS A 142 9.38 9.77 4.60
N ALA A 143 10.10 10.88 4.41
CA ALA A 143 11.17 11.33 5.28
C ALA A 143 10.79 12.64 5.98
N GLY A 144 11.41 12.94 7.12
CA GLY A 144 11.24 14.21 7.84
C GLY A 144 9.91 14.40 8.56
N VAL A 145 9.13 13.33 8.74
CA VAL A 145 7.81 13.39 9.39
C VAL A 145 7.92 13.56 10.91
N SER A 146 8.93 12.97 11.53
CA SER A 146 9.23 13.17 12.95
C SER A 146 10.44 14.10 13.09
N GLN A 147 10.30 15.10 13.95
CA GLN A 147 11.31 16.13 14.19
C GLN A 147 11.44 16.34 15.71
N LEU A 148 12.59 16.85 16.14
CA LEU A 148 12.79 17.24 17.53
C LEU A 148 11.83 18.40 17.85
N LEU A 149 11.10 18.28 18.95
CA LEU A 149 10.24 19.36 19.42
C LEU A 149 11.11 20.58 19.76
N ASN A 150 10.88 21.69 19.08
CA ASN A 150 11.53 22.95 19.39
C ASN A 150 10.99 23.48 20.74
N ARG A 151 11.87 23.61 21.73
CA ARG A 151 11.54 24.07 23.11
C ARG A 151 12.09 25.46 23.43
N THR A 152 12.49 26.23 22.41
CA THR A 152 13.11 27.55 22.62
C THR A 152 12.20 28.55 23.34
N ASN A 153 10.90 28.53 23.08
CA ASN A 153 9.90 29.37 23.74
C ASN A 153 8.61 28.59 24.02
N LEU A 154 7.78 29.09 24.96
CA LEU A 154 6.48 28.48 25.29
C LEU A 154 5.46 28.64 24.15
N THR A 155 5.54 29.75 23.40
CA THR A 155 4.69 30.00 22.22
C THR A 155 5.43 29.60 20.94
N PRO A 156 4.76 28.95 19.97
CA PRO A 156 5.39 28.54 18.71
C PRO A 156 5.75 29.70 17.76
N LEU A 157 5.62 30.96 18.18
CA LEU A 157 5.41 32.09 17.27
C LEU A 157 6.08 33.41 17.68
N SER A 158 7.13 33.40 18.51
CA SER A 158 7.92 34.62 18.76
C SER A 158 9.19 34.65 17.90
N ARG A 159 8.99 34.98 16.61
CA ARG A 159 9.90 35.70 15.69
C ARG A 159 9.44 35.46 14.25
N MET A 160 8.38 36.17 13.85
CA MET A 160 8.39 36.84 12.54
C MET A 160 9.12 38.17 12.70
#